data_AF-A0A4Y2KG32-F1
#
_entry.id   AF-A0A4Y2KG32-F1
#
_cell.length_a   1.000
_cell.length_b   1.000
_cell.length_c   1.000
_cell.angle_alpha   90.00
_cell.angle_beta   90.00
_cell.angle_gamma   90.00
#
_symmetry.space_group_name_H-M   'P 1'
#
loop_
_entity.id
_entity.type
_entity.pdbx_description
1 polymer ?
#
loop_
_entity_poly.entity_id
_entity_poly.type
_entity_poly.pdbx_seq_one_letter_code
_entity_poly.pdbx_strand_id
1 'polypeptide(L)'
;MPQEMTTRLGFKRHWESLDTGIFNILTKVTLTPASWSKESILFATGDGPFPRFLYRFRLHHSDICTCREKGDPLHYVTSCHMTLTYHFTNPSAENTQLWWKSVLSNKLSRIKIAKLVSFLTENENLIKQPPEATNSSVSDPDFSPSSRPQTYGLRPSRGSIPRTLISPPTSI
;
A
#
# COMPACT_ATOMS: atom_id res chain seq x y z
N MET A 1 16.58 -24.23 9.44
CA MET A 1 17.01 -22.83 9.21
C MET A 1 15.79 -21.92 9.32
N PRO A 2 15.65 -21.06 10.34
CA PRO A 2 14.55 -20.11 10.40
C PRO A 2 15.02 -18.73 9.93
N GLN A 3 14.48 -18.24 8.82
CA GLN A 3 14.75 -16.93 8.23
C GLN A 3 13.54 -15.98 8.24
N GLU A 4 12.62 -16.12 9.22
CA GLU A 4 11.40 -15.29 9.28
C GLU A 4 11.12 -14.68 10.66
N MET A 5 12.11 -14.05 11.30
CA MET A 5 11.88 -13.26 12.52
C MET A 5 12.55 -11.87 12.54
N THR A 6 13.09 -11.39 11.42
CA THR A 6 13.81 -10.11 11.39
C THR A 6 12.95 -8.94 10.90
N THR A 7 11.85 -9.19 10.18
CA THR A 7 11.09 -8.14 9.49
C THR A 7 10.06 -7.42 10.39
N ARG A 8 9.60 -8.06 11.48
CA ARG A 8 8.58 -7.49 12.38
C ARG A 8 9.11 -6.52 13.44
N LEU A 9 10.40 -6.62 13.82
CA LEU A 9 11.03 -5.75 14.81
C LEU A 9 11.65 -4.47 14.21
N GLY A 10 11.91 -4.43 12.91
CA GLY A 10 12.34 -3.22 12.19
C GLY A 10 11.18 -2.25 11.93
N PHE A 11 10.00 -2.78 11.57
CA PHE A 11 8.80 -2.00 11.25
C PHE A 11 8.23 -1.27 12.48
N LYS A 12 8.24 -1.91 13.66
CA LYS A 12 7.76 -1.31 14.91
C LYS A 12 8.66 -0.15 15.37
N ARG A 13 9.99 -0.32 15.29
CA ARG A 13 10.96 0.75 15.62
C ARG A 13 10.88 1.95 14.68
N HIS A 14 10.56 1.75 13.40
CA HIS A 14 10.45 2.86 12.45
C HIS A 14 9.21 3.72 12.70
N TRP A 15 8.07 3.12 13.09
CA TRP A 15 6.81 3.84 13.26
C TRP A 15 6.57 4.40 14.68
N GLU A 16 6.94 3.68 15.75
CA GLU A 16 6.89 4.24 17.12
C GLU A 16 7.85 5.43 17.28
N SER A 17 8.91 5.45 16.46
CA SER A 17 9.84 6.57 16.32
C SER A 17 9.25 7.77 15.56
N LEU A 18 8.21 7.62 14.74
CA LEU A 18 7.62 8.75 13.99
C LEU A 18 6.52 9.47 14.80
N ASP A 19 5.63 8.74 15.47
CA ASP A 19 4.63 9.33 16.39
C ASP A 19 5.34 10.05 17.56
N THR A 20 6.39 9.43 18.11
CA THR A 20 7.20 10.02 19.19
C THR A 20 8.21 11.03 18.64
N GLY A 21 8.78 10.82 17.45
CA GLY A 21 9.88 11.60 16.92
C GLY A 21 9.47 12.85 16.17
N ILE A 22 8.40 12.83 15.36
CA ILE A 22 7.94 14.05 14.68
C ILE A 22 7.24 14.98 15.67
N PHE A 23 6.50 14.44 16.64
CA PHE A 23 5.96 15.23 17.76
C PHE A 23 7.09 15.84 18.62
N ASN A 24 8.18 15.09 18.85
CA ASN A 24 9.38 15.62 19.50
C ASN A 24 10.13 16.66 18.64
N ILE A 25 10.09 16.55 17.31
CA ILE A 25 10.64 17.57 16.40
C ILE A 25 9.77 18.83 16.42
N LEU A 26 8.44 18.70 16.39
CA LEU A 26 7.50 19.82 16.53
C LEU A 26 7.71 20.58 17.85
N THR A 27 7.89 19.85 18.95
CA THR A 27 8.15 20.45 20.27
C THR A 27 9.57 21.00 20.44
N LYS A 28 10.59 20.44 19.76
CA LYS A 28 11.99 20.89 19.86
C LYS A 28 12.44 21.90 18.79
N VAL A 29 11.77 22.01 17.63
CA VAL A 29 12.27 22.83 16.50
C VAL A 29 12.00 24.32 16.67
N THR A 30 10.97 24.80 17.39
CA THR A 30 10.88 26.16 17.98
C THR A 30 9.48 26.47 18.54
N LEU A 31 9.48 27.27 19.61
CA LEU A 31 8.44 27.59 20.61
C LEU A 31 7.16 28.32 20.17
N THR A 32 6.80 28.38 18.88
CA THR A 32 5.53 29.00 18.48
C THR A 32 4.80 28.22 17.38
N PRO A 33 3.91 27.29 17.76
CA PRO A 33 2.94 26.67 16.85
C PRO A 33 2.19 27.68 15.97
N ALA A 34 2.02 28.92 16.46
CA ALA A 34 1.40 30.03 15.74
C ALA A 34 2.10 30.43 14.41
N SER A 35 3.37 30.04 14.20
CA SER A 35 4.11 30.35 12.95
C SER A 35 3.96 29.29 11.85
N TRP A 36 3.25 28.19 12.14
CA TRP A 36 3.07 27.07 11.21
C TRP A 36 1.72 27.16 10.51
N SER A 37 1.69 26.82 9.21
CA SER A 37 0.42 26.68 8.51
C SER A 37 -0.29 25.40 8.95
N LYS A 38 -1.62 25.37 8.81
CA LYS A 38 -2.43 24.17 9.06
C LYS A 38 -1.88 22.96 8.30
N GLU A 39 -1.55 23.17 7.03
CA GLU A 39 -1.02 22.16 6.13
C GLU A 39 0.34 21.60 6.60
N SER A 40 1.21 22.47 7.09
CA SER A 40 2.51 22.07 7.63
C SER A 40 2.36 21.22 8.90
N ILE A 41 1.37 21.55 9.74
CA ILE A 41 1.03 20.78 10.95
C ILE A 41 0.48 19.41 10.56
N LEU A 42 -0.48 19.35 9.62
CA LEU A 42 -1.05 18.10 9.12
C LEU A 42 0.02 17.19 8.50
N PHE A 43 0.97 17.76 7.76
CA PHE A 43 2.09 16.99 7.22
C PHE A 43 2.99 16.42 8.31
N ALA A 44 3.39 17.24 9.29
CA ALA A 44 4.30 16.82 10.35
C ALA A 44 3.68 15.77 11.28
N THR A 45 2.41 15.95 11.65
CA THR A 45 1.67 14.96 12.46
C THR A 45 1.32 13.70 11.66
N GLY A 46 1.34 13.78 10.34
CA GLY A 46 0.81 12.74 9.46
C GLY A 46 -0.71 12.73 9.40
N ASP A 47 -1.39 13.74 9.95
CA ASP A 47 -2.85 13.85 10.02
C ASP A 47 -3.51 14.41 8.73
N GLY A 48 -2.73 14.56 7.66
CA GLY A 48 -3.19 15.12 6.40
C GLY A 48 -3.98 14.15 5.51
N PRO A 49 -4.24 14.54 4.25
CA PRO A 49 -4.93 13.73 3.23
C PRO A 49 -4.02 12.60 2.71
N PHE A 50 -3.60 11.72 3.61
CA PHE A 50 -2.71 10.59 3.32
C PHE A 50 -3.49 9.28 3.45
N PRO A 51 -3.44 8.36 2.46
CA PRO A 51 -4.10 7.06 2.55
C PRO A 51 -3.87 6.36 3.87
N ARG A 52 -2.64 6.40 4.40
CA ARG A 52 -2.30 5.74 5.68
C ARG A 52 -3.00 6.34 6.88
N PHE A 53 -3.14 7.67 6.93
CA PHE A 53 -3.90 8.33 7.99
C PHE A 53 -5.38 7.98 7.88
N LEU A 54 -5.96 8.14 6.68
CA LEU A 54 -7.37 7.88 6.44
C LEU A 54 -7.74 6.41 6.73
N TYR A 55 -6.87 5.47 6.39
CA TYR A 55 -7.04 4.04 6.70
C TYR A 55 -7.05 3.77 8.21
N ARG A 56 -6.16 4.41 8.98
CA ARG A 56 -6.10 4.30 10.45
C ARG A 56 -7.42 4.73 11.10
N PHE A 57 -8.08 5.75 10.55
CA PHE A 57 -9.36 6.26 11.05
C PHE A 57 -10.59 5.68 10.34
N ARG A 58 -10.43 4.62 9.55
CA ARG A 58 -11.52 3.96 8.79
C ARG A 58 -12.26 4.90 7.82
N LEU A 59 -11.60 5.99 7.39
CA LEU A 59 -12.09 6.94 6.39
C LEU A 59 -11.71 6.52 4.96
N HIS A 60 -10.76 5.59 4.82
CA HIS A 60 -10.34 5.01 3.56
C HIS A 60 -10.13 3.49 3.68
N HIS A 61 -10.25 2.76 2.57
CA HIS A 61 -10.25 1.29 2.55
C HIS A 61 -8.83 0.68 2.47
N SER A 62 -7.81 1.50 2.16
CA SER A 62 -6.41 1.07 1.98
C SER A 62 -5.42 2.12 2.48
N ASP A 63 -4.26 1.71 3.00
CA ASP A 63 -3.15 2.61 3.34
C ASP A 63 -2.17 2.85 2.18
N ILE A 64 -2.52 2.37 0.97
CA ILE A 64 -1.71 2.42 -0.24
C ILE A 64 -2.11 3.63 -1.10
N CYS A 65 -1.12 4.33 -1.65
CA CYS A 65 -1.26 5.39 -2.65
C CYS A 65 -1.63 4.80 -4.01
N THR A 66 -2.25 5.59 -4.88
CA THR A 66 -2.59 5.22 -6.26
C THR A 66 -1.39 4.75 -7.08
N CYS A 67 -0.17 5.15 -6.72
CA CYS A 67 1.05 4.60 -7.32
C CYS A 67 1.52 3.25 -6.74
N ARG A 68 0.67 2.58 -5.96
CA ARG A 68 0.89 1.25 -5.35
C ARG A 68 1.98 1.16 -4.27
N GLU A 69 2.43 2.30 -3.76
CA GLU A 69 3.32 2.37 -2.58
C GLU A 69 2.54 2.82 -1.34
N LYS A 70 3.15 2.67 -0.17
CA LYS A 70 2.56 3.12 1.10
C LYS A 70 2.26 4.63 1.07
N GLY A 71 1.01 5.01 1.26
CA GLY A 71 0.55 6.39 1.19
C GLY A 71 0.81 7.17 2.47
N ASP A 72 2.07 7.26 2.88
CA ASP A 72 2.50 8.07 4.03
C ASP A 72 3.14 9.41 3.61
N PRO A 73 3.32 10.37 4.52
CA PRO A 73 3.85 11.69 4.17
C PRO A 73 5.24 11.63 3.52
N LEU A 74 6.11 10.71 3.94
CA LEU A 74 7.47 10.59 3.42
C LEU A 74 7.45 10.22 1.94
N HIS A 75 6.63 9.22 1.59
CA HIS A 75 6.44 8.78 0.21
C HIS A 75 6.08 9.94 -0.74
N TYR A 76 5.12 10.78 -0.36
CA TYR A 76 4.68 11.91 -1.20
C TYR A 76 5.76 12.98 -1.42
N VAL A 77 6.75 13.08 -0.53
CA VAL A 77 7.82 14.07 -0.68
C VAL A 77 9.13 13.47 -1.17
N THR A 78 9.25 12.17 -1.42
CA THR A 78 10.50 11.56 -1.87
C THR A 78 10.38 10.64 -3.08
N SER A 79 9.26 9.94 -3.28
CA SER A 79 9.15 8.91 -4.32
C SER A 79 7.85 8.89 -5.11
N CYS A 80 6.77 9.49 -4.61
CA CYS A 80 5.48 9.43 -5.29
C CYS A 80 5.52 10.13 -6.67
N HIS A 81 5.23 9.39 -7.74
CA HIS A 81 5.26 9.94 -9.10
C HIS A 81 4.24 11.08 -9.30
N MET A 82 3.18 11.12 -8.49
CA MET A 82 2.10 12.10 -8.61
C MET A 82 2.50 13.48 -8.07
N THR A 83 3.57 13.55 -7.29
CA THR A 83 4.00 14.75 -6.57
C THR A 83 5.45 15.10 -6.84
N LEU A 84 5.97 14.76 -8.03
CA LEU A 84 7.35 15.01 -8.46
C LEU A 84 7.80 16.47 -8.23
N THR A 85 6.93 17.45 -8.46
CA THR A 85 7.23 18.88 -8.23
C THR A 85 7.48 19.22 -6.76
N TYR A 86 6.94 18.40 -5.85
CA TYR A 86 7.03 18.56 -4.40
C TYR A 86 8.18 17.76 -3.77
N HIS A 87 8.95 17.00 -4.55
CA HIS A 87 9.99 16.13 -4.01
C HIS A 87 11.14 16.89 -3.34
N PHE A 88 11.62 16.31 -2.26
CA PHE A 88 12.90 16.59 -1.61
C PHE A 88 13.84 15.40 -1.86
N THR A 89 15.11 15.59 -1.58
CA THR A 89 16.09 14.51 -1.60
C THR A 89 15.69 13.42 -0.61
N ASN A 90 15.64 12.17 -1.08
CA ASN A 90 15.28 11.03 -0.25
C ASN A 90 16.30 10.85 0.90
N PRO A 91 15.88 10.75 2.18
CA PRO A 91 16.82 10.49 3.26
C PRO A 91 17.41 9.09 3.20
N SER A 92 18.65 8.96 3.67
CA SER A 92 19.16 7.65 4.11
C SER A 92 18.37 7.18 5.34
N ALA A 93 18.14 5.88 5.45
CA ALA A 93 17.44 5.27 6.59
C ALA A 93 17.99 5.73 7.94
N GLU A 94 19.33 5.82 8.06
CA GLU A 94 20.05 6.23 9.27
C GLU A 94 19.83 7.70 9.64
N ASN A 95 19.53 8.56 8.66
CA ASN A 95 19.44 10.01 8.83
C ASN A 95 18.01 10.56 8.74
N THR A 96 17.00 9.69 8.73
CA THR A 96 15.59 10.06 8.55
C THR A 96 15.14 11.14 9.55
N GLN A 97 15.51 11.05 10.83
CA GLN A 97 15.12 12.04 11.85
C GLN A 97 15.77 13.42 11.63
N LEU A 98 17.06 13.45 11.29
CA LEU A 98 17.77 14.71 11.00
C LEU A 98 17.22 15.37 9.74
N TRP A 99 16.87 14.56 8.76
CA TRP A 99 16.21 15.02 7.55
C TRP A 99 14.86 15.68 7.84
N TRP A 100 14.00 15.02 8.64
CA TRP A 100 12.73 15.61 9.08
C TRP A 100 12.93 16.94 9.80
N LYS A 101 13.91 17.01 10.70
CA LYS A 101 14.26 18.24 11.41
C LYS A 101 14.65 19.34 10.42
N SER A 102 15.51 19.05 9.43
CA SER A 102 15.95 20.02 8.43
C SER A 102 14.79 20.54 7.57
N VAL A 103 13.99 19.61 7.03
CA VAL A 103 12.84 19.92 6.18
C VAL A 103 11.82 20.78 6.93
N LEU A 104 11.50 20.41 8.18
CA LEU A 104 10.50 21.12 8.98
C LEU A 104 11.03 22.45 9.57
N SER A 105 12.34 22.59 9.79
CA SER A 105 12.95 23.84 10.27
C SER A 105 13.03 24.91 9.17
N ASN A 106 13.15 24.50 7.91
CA ASN A 106 13.31 25.43 6.79
C ASN A 106 11.97 26.03 6.32
N LYS A 107 11.88 27.38 6.26
CA LYS A 107 10.65 28.09 5.86
C LYS A 107 10.21 27.79 4.43
N LEU A 108 11.13 27.74 3.47
CA LEU A 108 10.80 27.44 2.07
C LEU A 108 10.31 26.00 1.91
N SER A 109 10.95 25.06 2.62
CA SER A 109 10.49 23.66 2.67
C SER A 109 9.08 23.55 3.25
N ARG A 110 8.77 24.27 4.34
CA ARG A 110 7.40 24.31 4.88
C ARG A 110 6.38 24.88 3.89
N ILE A 111 6.72 25.92 3.12
CA ILE A 111 5.84 26.45 2.06
C ILE A 111 5.61 25.38 0.97
N LYS A 112 6.66 24.66 0.57
CA LYS A 112 6.55 23.57 -0.41
C LYS A 112 5.67 22.43 0.09
N ILE A 113 5.82 22.04 1.36
CA ILE A 113 4.96 21.07 2.05
C ILE A 113 3.51 21.55 2.10
N ALA A 114 3.29 22.81 2.44
CA ALA A 114 1.94 23.35 2.53
C ALA A 114 1.22 23.24 1.17
N LYS A 115 1.91 23.62 0.09
CA LYS A 115 1.39 23.47 -1.29
C LYS A 115 1.11 22.01 -1.65
N LEU A 116 1.97 21.08 -1.26
CA LEU A 116 1.74 19.65 -1.46
C LEU A 116 0.44 19.18 -0.78
N VAL A 117 0.25 19.51 0.50
CA VAL A 117 -0.93 19.11 1.25
C VAL A 117 -2.20 19.75 0.69
N SER A 118 -2.14 21.02 0.28
CA SER A 118 -3.25 21.67 -0.43
C SER A 118 -3.57 20.94 -1.73
N PHE A 119 -2.56 20.64 -2.55
CA PHE A 119 -2.73 19.87 -3.78
C PHE A 119 -3.41 18.50 -3.53
N LEU A 120 -2.95 17.75 -2.52
CA LEU A 120 -3.56 16.47 -2.17
C LEU A 120 -5.01 16.61 -1.69
N THR A 121 -5.32 17.68 -0.96
CA THR A 121 -6.68 17.97 -0.48
C THR A 121 -7.62 18.32 -1.63
N GLU A 122 -7.17 19.16 -2.56
CA GLU A 122 -7.93 19.56 -3.75
C GLU A 122 -8.15 18.39 -4.72
N ASN A 123 -7.23 17.42 -4.72
CA ASN A 123 -7.27 16.25 -5.59
C ASN A 123 -7.62 14.97 -4.81
N GLU A 124 -8.60 15.05 -3.90
CA GLU A 124 -8.99 13.93 -3.03
C GLU A 124 -9.41 12.68 -3.82
N ASN A 125 -9.91 12.84 -5.04
CA ASN A 125 -10.22 11.74 -5.96
C ASN A 125 -8.99 10.88 -6.28
N LEU A 126 -7.78 11.46 -6.29
CA LEU A 126 -6.53 10.76 -6.51
C LEU A 126 -6.14 9.88 -5.31
N ILE A 127 -6.73 10.12 -4.15
CA ILE A 127 -6.48 9.37 -2.92
C ILE A 127 -7.54 8.28 -2.72
N LYS A 128 -8.77 8.53 -3.19
CA LYS A 128 -9.95 7.68 -2.94
C LYS A 128 -10.23 6.60 -3.98
N GLN A 129 -9.45 6.49 -5.06
CA GLN A 129 -9.76 5.50 -6.09
C GLN A 129 -9.77 4.08 -5.51
N PRO A 130 -10.82 3.29 -5.73
CA PRO A 130 -10.81 1.88 -5.38
C PRO A 130 -9.76 1.16 -6.23
N PRO A 131 -9.09 0.11 -5.73
CA PRO A 131 -8.26 -0.73 -6.56
C PRO A 131 -9.14 -1.28 -7.68
N GLU A 132 -8.83 -0.94 -8.93
CA GLU A 132 -9.47 -1.54 -10.08
C GLU A 132 -9.40 -3.06 -9.94
N ALA A 133 -10.56 -3.70 -9.83
CA ALA A 133 -10.70 -5.11 -10.11
C ALA A 133 -10.55 -5.30 -11.64
N THR A 134 -9.33 -5.12 -12.15
CA THR A 134 -9.04 -5.51 -13.52
C THR A 134 -8.76 -7.00 -13.50
N ASN A 135 -9.86 -7.75 -13.69
CA ASN A 135 -9.86 -9.05 -14.31
C ASN A 135 -9.00 -8.98 -15.57
N SER A 136 -7.70 -9.30 -15.48
CA SER A 136 -6.98 -9.70 -16.68
C SER A 136 -7.47 -11.10 -17.02
N SER A 137 -8.51 -11.16 -17.84
CA SER A 137 -8.76 -12.35 -18.66
C SER A 137 -7.49 -12.59 -19.46
N VAL A 138 -6.66 -13.52 -18.96
CA VAL A 138 -5.60 -14.15 -19.73
C VAL A 138 -6.28 -14.74 -20.95
N SER A 139 -6.18 -14.03 -22.07
CA SER A 139 -6.49 -14.61 -23.37
C SER A 139 -5.23 -15.35 -23.76
N ASP A 140 -5.20 -16.66 -23.50
CA ASP A 140 -4.15 -17.55 -23.98
C ASP A 140 -4.11 -17.51 -25.51
N PRO A 141 -2.94 -17.31 -26.14
CA PRO A 141 -2.83 -17.40 -27.58
C PRO A 141 -2.78 -18.87 -28.02
N ASP A 142 -3.86 -19.29 -28.68
CA ASP A 142 -3.92 -20.14 -29.88
C ASP A 142 -2.78 -21.17 -30.06
N PHE A 143 -2.97 -22.38 -29.52
CA PHE A 143 -2.28 -23.57 -30.01
C PHE A 143 -3.20 -24.31 -30.98
N SER A 144 -2.97 -24.09 -32.27
CA SER A 144 -3.45 -24.96 -33.35
C SER A 144 -2.59 -26.22 -33.45
N PRO A 145 -3.16 -27.44 -33.41
CA PRO A 145 -2.51 -28.61 -33.98
C PRO A 145 -3.15 -28.97 -35.33
N SER A 146 -2.27 -29.01 -36.33
CA SER A 146 -2.48 -29.40 -37.71
C SER A 146 -3.18 -30.77 -37.88
N SER A 147 -3.90 -30.92 -38.98
CA SER A 147 -4.68 -32.10 -39.34
C SER A 147 -3.84 -33.26 -39.92
N ARG A 148 -4.33 -34.50 -39.68
CA ARG A 148 -4.35 -35.75 -40.51
C ARG A 148 -3.42 -36.96 -40.16
N PRO A 149 -3.76 -38.25 -40.51
CA PRO A 149 -4.80 -39.10 -39.86
C PRO A 149 -4.49 -40.65 -39.75
N GLN A 150 -5.47 -41.43 -39.19
CA GLN A 150 -5.78 -42.90 -39.33
C GLN A 150 -4.92 -43.93 -38.53
N THR A 151 -5.33 -45.13 -38.06
CA THR A 151 -6.62 -45.88 -37.89
C THR A 151 -6.31 -47.28 -37.30
N TYR A 152 -6.86 -47.66 -36.15
CA TYR A 152 -7.13 -49.04 -35.66
C TYR A 152 -7.77 -48.93 -34.26
N GLY A 153 -8.80 -49.64 -33.81
CA GLY A 153 -9.64 -50.71 -34.33
C GLY A 153 -10.91 -50.84 -33.45
N LEU A 154 -11.93 -51.51 -33.99
CA LEU A 154 -13.26 -51.73 -33.41
C LEU A 154 -13.25 -52.72 -32.21
N ARG A 155 -14.06 -52.48 -31.17
CA ARG A 155 -14.92 -53.54 -30.57
C ARG A 155 -16.12 -52.98 -29.75
N PRO A 156 -17.31 -53.62 -29.78
CA PRO A 156 -18.55 -53.07 -29.22
C PRO A 156 -18.98 -53.63 -27.84
N SER A 157 -19.79 -52.80 -27.17
CA SER A 157 -20.80 -52.96 -26.08
C SER A 157 -21.26 -54.38 -25.62
N ARG A 158 -21.47 -54.59 -24.30
CA ARG A 158 -22.79 -54.72 -23.58
C ARG A 158 -22.72 -55.45 -22.21
N GLY A 159 -23.45 -54.92 -21.21
CA GLY A 159 -24.07 -55.63 -20.06
C GLY A 159 -23.14 -55.96 -18.86
N SER A 160 -23.55 -55.99 -17.59
CA SER A 160 -24.84 -55.85 -16.89
C SER A 160 -24.54 -55.60 -15.38
N ILE A 161 -25.44 -54.89 -14.68
CA ILE A 161 -25.45 -54.74 -13.21
C ILE A 161 -26.19 -55.96 -12.60
N PRO A 162 -25.80 -56.44 -11.40
CA PRO A 162 -26.80 -56.53 -10.34
C PRO A 162 -26.32 -56.02 -8.97
N ARG A 163 -27.30 -55.51 -8.22
CA ARG A 163 -27.25 -55.01 -6.84
C ARG A 163 -26.95 -56.12 -5.83
N THR A 164 -26.24 -55.77 -4.76
CA THR A 164 -26.42 -56.39 -3.44
C THR A 164 -26.45 -55.33 -2.34
N LEU A 165 -27.47 -55.49 -1.50
CA LEU A 165 -27.83 -54.70 -0.33
C LEU A 165 -26.94 -55.08 0.85
N ILE A 166 -26.31 -54.10 1.53
CA ILE A 166 -25.86 -54.25 2.92
C ILE A 166 -26.11 -52.93 3.66
N SER A 167 -26.84 -53.03 4.77
CA SER A 167 -27.45 -51.99 5.61
C SER A 167 -26.44 -51.16 6.44
N PRO A 168 -26.85 -50.02 7.06
CA PRO A 168 -25.95 -49.11 7.77
C PRO A 168 -25.72 -49.51 9.24
N PRO A 169 -24.69 -48.96 9.92
CA PRO A 169 -24.41 -49.26 11.32
C PRO A 169 -25.27 -48.41 12.28
N THR A 170 -25.80 -49.05 13.31
CA THR A 170 -26.52 -48.44 14.42
C THR A 170 -25.55 -47.81 15.42
N SER A 171 -25.82 -46.57 15.81
CA SER A 171 -25.20 -45.82 16.91
C SER A 171 -25.65 -46.35 18.27
N ILE A 172 -24.71 -46.54 19.20
CA ILE A 172 -24.82 -46.21 20.64
C ILE A 172 -23.44 -45.76 21.11
#